data_AF-A0A2P2JSW4-F1
#
_entry.id   AF-A0A2P2JSW4-F1
#
_cell.length_a   1.000
_cell.length_b   1.000
_cell.length_c   1.000
_cell.angle_alpha   90.00
_cell.angle_beta   90.00
_cell.angle_gamma   90.00
#
_symmetry.space_group_name_H-M   'P 1'
#
loop_
_entity.id
_entity.type
_entity.pdbx_description
1 polymer ?
#
loop_
_entity_poly.entity_id
_entity_poly.type
_entity_poly.pdbx_seq_one_letter_code
_entity_poly.pdbx_strand_id
1 'polypeptide(L)'
;MDGSARRIYDAAMGTPEGHFIILLAHNGPTGLGSNLNDICGKDWVFGGGDHGDPDLAQAIAQLKETTKCDIPLVVFGHMHKELAYGNGVRKMIVVGTDRSIYLNGAIVPRVKRLIASQGSACRSFMSDETPEFEGTIRAFTIVEVLGGRVDRISETWVSVIGDETALQGEHILFTHGNQLS
;
A
#
# COMPACT_ATOMS: atom_id res chain seq x y z
N MET A 1 -5.84 -13.68 22.75
CA MET A 1 -5.16 -12.36 22.69
C MET A 1 -6.17 -11.37 22.11
N ASP A 2 -7.43 -11.38 22.58
CA ASP A 2 -8.59 -11.02 21.74
C ASP A 2 -9.03 -9.55 21.90
N GLY A 3 -8.19 -8.75 22.56
CA GLY A 3 -8.54 -7.38 22.90
C GLY A 3 -8.51 -6.45 21.68
N SER A 4 -7.63 -6.69 20.70
CA SER A 4 -7.49 -5.77 19.57
C SER A 4 -8.64 -5.91 18.57
N ALA A 5 -8.99 -7.14 18.21
CA ALA A 5 -10.12 -7.41 17.32
C ALA A 5 -11.40 -6.75 17.84
N ARG A 6 -11.69 -6.92 19.14
CA ARG A 6 -12.86 -6.32 19.78
C ARG A 6 -12.81 -4.79 19.79
N ARG A 7 -11.66 -4.16 20.05
CA ARG A 7 -11.54 -2.70 20.00
C ARG A 7 -11.79 -2.14 18.61
N ILE A 8 -11.31 -2.82 17.56
CA ILE A 8 -11.56 -2.42 16.16
C ILE A 8 -13.06 -2.51 15.86
N TYR A 9 -13.68 -3.64 16.25
CA TYR A 9 -15.12 -3.85 16.11
C TYR A 9 -15.93 -2.77 16.82
N ASP A 10 -15.68 -2.56 18.11
CA ASP A 10 -16.42 -1.60 18.94
C ASP A 10 -16.26 -0.16 18.41
N ALA A 11 -15.09 0.20 17.88
CA ALA A 11 -14.86 1.50 17.25
C ALA A 11 -15.69 1.69 15.96
N ALA A 12 -15.83 0.64 15.16
CA ALA A 12 -16.61 0.66 13.93
C ALA A 12 -18.13 0.61 14.16
N MET A 13 -18.60 0.08 15.30
CA MET A 13 -20.03 0.04 15.64
C MET A 13 -20.68 1.42 15.77
N GLY A 14 -19.89 2.49 15.99
CA GLY A 14 -20.37 3.87 16.03
C GLY A 14 -20.62 4.50 14.65
N THR A 15 -20.47 3.74 13.56
CA THR A 15 -20.62 4.27 12.19
C THR A 15 -22.06 4.74 11.94
N PRO A 16 -22.28 6.00 11.52
CA PRO A 16 -23.62 6.50 11.20
C PRO A 16 -24.27 5.76 10.03
N GLU A 17 -25.60 5.73 9.99
CA GLU A 17 -26.34 5.14 8.87
C GLU A 17 -26.01 5.85 7.55
N GLY A 18 -25.82 5.07 6.48
CA GLY A 18 -25.45 5.59 5.15
C GLY A 18 -23.95 5.87 4.96
N HIS A 19 -23.12 5.65 5.99
CA HIS A 19 -21.67 5.73 5.89
C HIS A 19 -21.05 4.34 5.64
N PHE A 20 -19.81 4.34 5.17
CA PHE A 20 -18.98 3.15 4.98
C PHE A 20 -17.70 3.27 5.81
N ILE A 21 -17.04 2.13 6.03
CA ILE A 21 -15.86 2.02 6.88
C ILE A 21 -14.62 1.84 6.00
N ILE A 22 -13.61 2.68 6.21
CA ILE A 22 -12.25 2.44 5.71
C ILE A 22 -11.39 2.05 6.90
N LEU A 23 -10.70 0.91 6.78
CA LEU A 23 -9.77 0.44 7.81
C LEU A 23 -8.35 0.80 7.43
N LEU A 24 -7.58 1.34 8.38
CA LEU A 24 -6.16 1.63 8.26
C LEU A 24 -5.41 0.83 9.32
N ALA A 25 -4.42 0.03 8.90
CA ALA A 25 -3.64 -0.81 9.80
C ALA A 25 -2.16 -0.83 9.43
N HIS A 26 -1.31 -1.33 10.33
CA HIS A 26 0.11 -1.53 10.00
C HIS A 26 0.30 -2.77 9.11
N ASN A 27 -0.27 -3.91 9.53
CA ASN A 27 -0.29 -5.17 8.79
C ASN A 27 -1.65 -5.39 8.13
N GLY A 28 -1.67 -6.12 7.02
CA GLY A 28 -2.91 -6.60 6.42
C GLY A 28 -3.51 -7.76 7.23
N PRO A 29 -4.76 -8.17 6.97
CA PRO A 29 -5.37 -9.29 7.67
C PRO A 29 -4.72 -10.62 7.27
N THR A 30 -4.71 -11.60 8.18
CA THR A 30 -4.39 -13.00 7.84
C THR A 30 -5.37 -13.55 6.81
N GLY A 31 -4.94 -14.54 6.03
CA GLY A 31 -5.71 -15.20 4.97
C GLY A 31 -5.32 -14.73 3.56
N LEU A 32 -4.37 -13.79 3.46
CA LEU A 32 -3.93 -13.17 2.21
C LEU A 32 -2.43 -13.38 1.94
N GLY A 33 -1.80 -14.39 2.55
CA GLY A 33 -0.36 -14.64 2.50
C GLY A 33 0.04 -16.07 2.12
N SER A 34 -0.73 -16.77 1.29
CA SER A 34 -0.47 -18.18 0.93
C SER A 34 0.85 -18.39 0.19
N ASN A 35 1.26 -17.42 -0.65
CA ASN A 35 2.52 -17.41 -1.38
C ASN A 35 3.42 -16.25 -0.92
N LEU A 36 4.73 -16.37 -1.16
CA LEU A 36 5.73 -15.36 -0.77
C LEU A 36 5.39 -13.95 -1.31
N ASN A 37 4.90 -13.86 -2.54
CA ASN A 37 4.59 -12.60 -3.21
C ASN A 37 3.13 -12.14 -3.02
N ASP A 38 2.32 -12.87 -2.24
CA ASP A 38 0.98 -12.42 -1.90
C ASP A 38 1.04 -11.19 -0.99
N ILE A 39 -0.05 -10.44 -0.92
CA ILE A 39 -0.08 -9.12 -0.25
C ILE A 39 0.34 -9.18 1.23
N CYS A 40 0.05 -10.29 1.92
CA CYS A 40 0.49 -10.58 3.31
C CYS A 40 1.55 -11.71 3.40
N GLY A 41 2.12 -12.14 2.27
CA GLY A 41 3.07 -13.26 2.21
C GLY A 41 4.45 -12.96 2.80
N LYS A 42 4.94 -13.79 3.72
CA LYS A 42 6.25 -13.65 4.34
C LYS A 42 7.35 -14.11 3.39
N ASP A 43 8.28 -13.23 3.04
CA ASP A 43 9.29 -13.45 1.99
C ASP A 43 10.75 -13.43 2.50
N TRP A 44 10.97 -13.13 3.77
CA TRP A 44 12.32 -13.04 4.36
C TRP A 44 12.80 -14.30 5.10
N VAL A 45 11.94 -15.34 5.22
CA VAL A 45 12.26 -16.60 5.93
C VAL A 45 11.96 -17.79 5.03
N PHE A 46 12.82 -18.82 5.08
CA PHE A 46 12.59 -20.09 4.40
C PHE A 46 11.26 -20.73 4.84
N GLY A 47 10.45 -21.16 3.86
CA GLY A 47 9.11 -21.70 4.09
C GLY A 47 7.98 -20.64 4.08
N GLY A 48 8.31 -19.36 4.23
CA GLY A 48 7.36 -18.25 4.09
C GLY A 48 6.17 -18.29 5.06
N GLY A 49 4.97 -18.22 4.48
CA GLY A 49 3.68 -18.25 5.20
C GLY A 49 3.01 -16.88 5.31
N ASP A 50 1.91 -16.83 6.03
CA ASP A 50 1.12 -15.61 6.20
C ASP A 50 1.69 -14.73 7.34
N HIS A 51 1.91 -13.45 7.06
CA HIS A 51 2.31 -12.44 8.05
C HIS A 51 1.17 -11.46 8.40
N GLY A 52 -0.04 -11.73 7.93
CA GLY A 52 -1.21 -10.92 8.24
C GLY A 52 -1.59 -11.01 9.72
N ASP A 53 -2.29 -9.97 10.17
CA ASP A 53 -2.82 -9.79 11.50
C ASP A 53 -4.15 -10.57 11.68
N PRO A 54 -4.20 -11.57 12.59
CA PRO A 54 -5.40 -12.36 12.83
C PRO A 54 -6.50 -11.55 13.55
N ASP A 55 -6.14 -10.57 14.36
CA ASP A 55 -7.13 -9.72 15.05
C ASP A 55 -7.85 -8.80 14.06
N LEU A 56 -7.12 -8.27 13.07
CA LEU A 56 -7.72 -7.48 11.99
C LEU A 56 -8.65 -8.34 11.12
N ALA A 57 -8.22 -9.56 10.77
CA ALA A 57 -9.05 -10.51 10.02
C ALA A 57 -10.36 -10.82 10.78
N GLN A 58 -10.25 -11.09 12.08
CA GLN A 58 -11.40 -11.36 12.94
C GLN A 58 -12.34 -10.15 13.03
N ALA A 59 -11.83 -8.95 13.25
CA ALA A 59 -12.66 -7.75 13.32
C ALA A 59 -13.41 -7.48 12.02
N ILE A 60 -12.75 -7.63 10.86
CA ILE A 60 -13.37 -7.48 9.54
C ILE A 60 -14.49 -8.50 9.35
N ALA A 61 -14.25 -9.76 9.71
CA ALA A 61 -15.26 -10.81 9.60
C ALA A 61 -16.48 -10.51 10.48
N GLN A 62 -16.25 -10.15 11.74
CA GLN A 62 -17.32 -9.80 12.69
C GLN A 62 -18.15 -8.60 12.22
N LEU A 63 -17.50 -7.54 11.72
CA LEU A 63 -18.20 -6.36 11.20
C LEU A 63 -19.07 -6.70 9.99
N LYS A 64 -18.58 -7.53 9.07
CA LYS A 64 -19.33 -7.96 7.88
C LYS A 64 -20.50 -8.88 8.21
N GLU A 65 -20.37 -9.69 9.25
CA GLU A 65 -21.44 -10.62 9.67
C GLU A 65 -22.55 -9.91 10.46
N THR A 66 -22.21 -8.94 11.30
CA THR A 66 -23.13 -8.38 12.29
C THR A 66 -23.68 -7.00 11.92
N THR A 67 -23.07 -6.31 10.97
CA THR A 67 -23.46 -4.94 10.57
C THR A 67 -23.86 -4.88 9.11
N LYS A 68 -24.62 -3.85 8.74
CA LYS A 68 -24.90 -3.50 7.34
C LYS A 68 -23.87 -2.53 6.76
N CYS A 69 -22.80 -2.22 7.50
CA CYS A 69 -21.81 -1.24 7.07
C CYS A 69 -20.90 -1.85 6.01
N ASP A 70 -20.76 -1.15 4.89
CA ASP A 70 -19.82 -1.56 3.85
C ASP A 70 -18.38 -1.26 4.28
N ILE A 71 -17.46 -2.18 3.97
CA ILE A 71 -16.01 -1.99 4.17
C ILE A 71 -15.34 -1.99 2.78
N PRO A 72 -15.48 -0.92 1.97
CA PRO A 72 -14.98 -0.90 0.60
C PRO A 72 -13.46 -0.95 0.51
N LEU A 73 -12.74 -0.54 1.57
CA LEU A 73 -11.29 -0.41 1.55
C LEU A 73 -10.64 -0.74 2.90
N VAL A 74 -9.62 -1.59 2.84
CA VAL A 74 -8.70 -1.89 3.95
C VAL A 74 -7.29 -1.55 3.47
N VAL A 75 -6.68 -0.51 4.03
CA VAL A 75 -5.32 -0.09 3.69
C VAL A 75 -4.36 -0.51 4.79
N PHE A 76 -3.23 -1.07 4.38
CA PHE A 76 -2.17 -1.46 5.29
C PHE A 76 -0.79 -1.28 4.67
N GLY A 77 0.25 -1.64 5.42
CA GLY A 77 1.63 -1.58 4.98
C GLY A 77 2.42 -2.76 5.48
N HIS A 78 3.60 -2.47 6.05
CA HIS A 78 4.61 -3.41 6.57
C HIS A 78 5.27 -4.28 5.49
N MET A 79 4.47 -4.97 4.68
CA MET A 79 4.93 -5.88 3.64
C MET A 79 5.43 -5.09 2.42
N HIS A 80 6.74 -4.91 2.27
CA HIS A 80 7.28 -4.05 1.22
C HIS A 80 6.94 -4.55 -0.21
N LYS A 81 6.80 -3.60 -1.14
CA LYS A 81 6.53 -3.87 -2.56
C LYS A 81 7.63 -4.72 -3.22
N GLU A 82 8.89 -4.38 -2.98
CA GLU A 82 10.03 -5.19 -3.42
C GLU A 82 10.21 -6.35 -2.45
N LEU A 83 10.30 -7.57 -2.99
CA LEU A 83 10.53 -8.76 -2.17
C LEU A 83 11.97 -8.83 -1.68
N ALA A 84 12.14 -9.44 -0.51
CA ALA A 84 13.44 -9.70 0.08
C ALA A 84 14.37 -10.41 -0.91
N TYR A 85 15.65 -10.05 -0.86
CA TYR A 85 16.72 -10.58 -1.70
C TYR A 85 16.53 -10.34 -3.22
N GLY A 86 15.65 -9.39 -3.61
CA GLY A 86 15.45 -9.04 -5.01
C GLY A 86 14.62 -10.06 -5.79
N ASN A 87 13.77 -10.82 -5.09
CA ASN A 87 12.98 -11.92 -5.68
C ASN A 87 11.72 -11.48 -6.43
N GLY A 88 11.67 -10.24 -6.90
CA GLY A 88 10.55 -9.66 -7.65
C GLY A 88 9.65 -8.76 -6.80
N VAL A 89 8.40 -8.63 -7.24
CA VAL A 89 7.43 -7.67 -6.67
C VAL A 89 6.24 -8.37 -6.02
N ARG A 90 5.75 -7.76 -4.95
CA ARG A 90 4.57 -8.17 -4.19
C ARG A 90 3.28 -7.72 -4.88
N LYS A 91 2.22 -8.53 -4.76
CA LYS A 91 0.85 -8.08 -5.08
C LYS A 91 0.47 -6.96 -4.11
N MET A 92 0.20 -5.76 -4.63
CA MET A 92 -0.13 -4.60 -3.81
C MET A 92 -1.64 -4.40 -3.61
N ILE A 93 -2.46 -5.18 -4.31
CA ILE A 93 -3.92 -5.13 -4.23
C ILE A 93 -4.51 -6.54 -4.27
N VAL A 94 -5.55 -6.76 -3.47
CA VAL A 94 -6.45 -7.92 -3.57
C VAL A 94 -7.88 -7.42 -3.51
N VAL A 95 -8.73 -7.91 -4.41
CA VAL A 95 -10.17 -7.65 -4.40
C VAL A 95 -10.86 -8.88 -3.82
N GLY A 96 -11.51 -8.72 -2.66
CA GLY A 96 -12.30 -9.77 -2.02
C GLY A 96 -13.56 -10.11 -2.81
N THR A 97 -14.10 -11.31 -2.57
CA THR A 97 -15.39 -11.74 -3.15
C THR A 97 -16.56 -10.88 -2.68
N ASP A 98 -16.42 -10.25 -1.53
CA ASP A 98 -17.35 -9.27 -0.97
C ASP A 98 -17.16 -7.84 -1.52
N ARG A 99 -16.27 -7.67 -2.51
CA ARG A 99 -15.88 -6.38 -3.12
C ARG A 99 -15.08 -5.44 -2.22
N SER A 100 -14.63 -5.90 -1.04
CA SER A 100 -13.66 -5.15 -0.25
C SER A 100 -12.32 -5.15 -0.97
N ILE A 101 -11.67 -3.99 -1.05
CA ILE A 101 -10.32 -3.89 -1.61
C ILE A 101 -9.31 -3.85 -0.48
N TYR A 102 -8.34 -4.76 -0.54
CA TYR A 102 -7.18 -4.80 0.34
C TYR A 102 -6.02 -4.15 -0.39
N LEU A 103 -5.53 -3.03 0.14
CA LEU A 103 -4.51 -2.19 -0.48
C LEU A 103 -3.29 -2.12 0.43
N ASN A 104 -2.14 -2.54 -0.11
CA ASN A 104 -0.86 -2.37 0.55
C ASN A 104 -0.18 -1.10 0.03
N GLY A 105 0.11 -0.16 0.92
CA GLY A 105 0.77 1.12 0.63
C GLY A 105 2.26 1.17 0.94
N ALA A 106 2.89 0.03 1.25
CA ALA A 106 4.29 -0.07 1.67
C ALA A 106 5.29 -0.04 0.50
N ILE A 107 5.44 1.13 -0.11
CA ILE A 107 6.49 1.43 -1.09
C ILE A 107 7.71 1.98 -0.36
N VAL A 108 8.83 1.27 -0.43
CA VAL A 108 10.08 1.63 0.25
C VAL A 108 11.26 1.53 -0.73
N PRO A 109 12.11 2.57 -0.85
CA PRO A 109 11.99 3.88 -0.21
C PRO A 109 10.84 4.72 -0.81
N ARG A 110 10.08 5.38 0.06
CA ARG A 110 8.98 6.28 -0.35
C ARG A 110 9.49 7.62 -0.89
N VAL A 111 10.72 7.98 -0.54
CA VAL A 111 11.43 9.17 -1.01
C VAL A 111 12.77 8.73 -1.59
N LYS A 112 12.98 9.00 -2.88
CA LYS A 112 14.24 8.78 -3.60
C LYS A 112 14.91 10.13 -3.81
N ARG A 113 16.23 10.21 -3.67
CA ARG A 113 16.97 11.45 -3.97
C ARG A 113 17.31 11.51 -5.46
N LEU A 114 17.13 12.67 -6.07
CA LEU A 114 17.60 12.96 -7.43
C LEU A 114 19.05 13.43 -7.36
N ILE A 115 19.92 12.77 -8.11
CA ILE A 115 21.32 13.19 -8.26
C ILE A 115 21.37 14.10 -9.48
N ALA A 116 21.93 15.30 -9.32
CA ALA A 116 22.17 16.18 -10.46
C ALA A 116 23.10 15.45 -11.44
N SER A 117 22.68 15.28 -12.69
CA SER A 117 23.61 14.79 -13.71
C SER A 117 24.63 15.89 -13.97
N GLN A 118 25.83 15.77 -13.39
CA GLN A 118 26.94 16.58 -13.84
C GLN A 118 27.13 16.27 -15.33
N GLY A 119 26.91 17.28 -16.18
CA GLY A 119 26.98 17.16 -17.62
C GLY A 119 28.28 16.47 -18.04
N SER A 120 28.17 15.57 -19.02
CA SER A 120 29.29 14.93 -19.70
C SER A 120 30.38 15.93 -20.05
N ALA A 121 31.43 15.98 -19.24
CA ALA A 121 32.73 16.53 -19.58
C ALA A 121 33.77 15.88 -18.68
N CYS A 122 34.63 15.06 -19.29
CA CYS A 122 35.78 14.39 -18.71
C CYS A 122 36.43 15.20 -17.57
N ARG A 123 36.46 14.68 -16.33
CA ARG A 123 37.47 15.07 -15.35
C ARG A 123 37.99 13.87 -14.56
N SER A 124 39.31 13.87 -14.49
CA SER A 124 40.21 12.92 -13.87
C SER A 124 39.84 12.61 -12.42
N PHE A 125 40.22 11.39 -12.03
CA PHE A 125 40.44 10.90 -10.67
C PHE A 125 40.76 12.00 -9.64
N MET A 126 40.06 11.90 -8.49
CA MET A 126 40.26 12.58 -7.20
C MET A 126 39.37 13.81 -6.93
N SER A 127 38.17 13.60 -6.41
CA SER A 127 37.61 14.42 -5.32
C SER A 127 36.52 13.64 -4.55
N ASP A 128 36.54 13.79 -3.23
CA ASP A 128 35.60 13.22 -2.24
C ASP A 128 34.34 14.11 -2.18
N GLU A 129 33.75 14.39 -3.34
CA GLU A 129 32.61 15.31 -3.45
C GLU A 129 31.30 14.58 -3.15
N THR A 130 30.62 15.02 -2.09
CA THR A 130 29.25 14.62 -1.79
C THR A 130 28.36 14.95 -2.98
N PRO A 131 27.58 13.99 -3.53
CA PRO A 131 26.72 14.26 -4.68
C PRO A 131 25.74 15.39 -4.35
N GLU A 132 25.75 16.45 -5.16
CA GLU A 132 24.75 17.50 -5.09
C GLU A 132 23.40 16.92 -5.49
N PHE A 133 22.46 16.94 -4.54
CA PHE A 133 21.11 16.44 -4.76
C PHE A 133 20.24 17.57 -5.28
N GLU A 134 19.64 17.36 -6.46
CA GLU A 134 18.81 18.36 -7.14
C GLU A 134 17.37 18.38 -6.61
N GLY A 135 16.93 17.27 -5.99
CA GLY A 135 15.58 17.18 -5.45
C GLY A 135 15.22 15.79 -4.94
N THR A 136 13.92 15.53 -4.82
CA THR A 136 13.40 14.22 -4.39
C THR A 136 12.29 13.73 -5.31
N ILE A 137 12.15 12.41 -5.43
CA ILE A 137 10.97 11.76 -5.99
C ILE A 137 10.22 11.11 -4.84
N ARG A 138 8.92 11.40 -4.70
CA ARG A 138 8.08 10.94 -3.60
C ARG A 138 6.93 10.08 -4.11
N ALA A 139 6.73 8.93 -3.50
CA ALA A 139 5.63 8.02 -3.82
C ALA A 139 4.37 8.35 -3.01
N PHE A 140 3.24 8.36 -3.71
CA PHE A 140 1.90 8.51 -3.17
C PHE A 140 1.03 7.37 -3.67
N THR A 141 0.01 7.01 -2.90
CA THR A 141 -1.07 6.13 -3.33
C THR A 141 -2.34 6.94 -3.28
N ILE A 142 -2.99 7.10 -4.43
CA ILE A 142 -4.22 7.87 -4.57
C ILE A 142 -5.37 6.88 -4.68
N VAL A 143 -6.40 7.09 -3.85
CA VAL A 143 -7.63 6.29 -3.87
C VAL A 143 -8.79 7.24 -4.12
N GLU A 144 -9.52 6.98 -5.20
CA GLU A 144 -10.72 7.70 -5.57
C GLU A 144 -11.93 6.87 -5.13
N VAL A 145 -12.81 7.48 -4.34
CA VAL A 145 -14.00 6.83 -3.78
C VAL A 145 -15.24 7.56 -4.26
N LEU A 146 -16.14 6.83 -4.93
CA LEU A 146 -17.38 7.37 -5.48
C LEU A 146 -18.56 6.48 -5.03
N GLY A 147 -19.61 7.10 -4.48
CA GLY A 147 -20.82 6.38 -4.09
C GLY A 147 -20.60 5.25 -3.08
N GLY A 148 -19.64 5.42 -2.16
CA GLY A 148 -19.28 4.41 -1.15
C GLY A 148 -18.47 3.23 -1.66
N ARG A 149 -17.93 3.32 -2.89
CA ARG A 149 -17.10 2.29 -3.53
C ARG A 149 -15.79 2.89 -3.97
N VAL A 150 -14.74 2.08 -3.96
CA VAL A 150 -13.47 2.46 -4.59
C VAL A 150 -13.68 2.44 -6.10
N ASP A 151 -13.41 3.58 -6.74
CA ASP A 151 -13.50 3.75 -8.18
C ASP A 151 -12.14 3.56 -8.84
N ARG A 152 -11.07 4.11 -8.24
CA ARG A 152 -9.72 4.02 -8.80
C ARG A 152 -8.66 4.00 -7.70
N ILE A 153 -7.59 3.24 -7.94
CA ILE A 153 -6.37 3.27 -7.14
C ILE A 153 -5.19 3.45 -8.08
N SER A 154 -4.34 4.44 -7.81
CA SER A 154 -3.07 4.61 -8.50
C SER A 154 -1.90 4.80 -7.54
N GLU A 155 -0.74 4.31 -7.95
CA GLU A 155 0.56 4.65 -7.39
C GLU A 155 1.16 5.79 -8.22
N THR A 156 1.50 6.89 -7.56
CA THR A 156 1.94 8.13 -8.22
C THR A 156 3.30 8.54 -7.67
N TRP A 157 4.23 8.85 -8.57
CA TRP A 157 5.54 9.39 -8.22
C TRP A 157 5.62 10.86 -8.63
N VAL A 158 5.99 11.72 -7.68
CA VAL A 158 6.07 13.17 -7.87
C VAL A 158 7.50 13.63 -7.61
N SER A 159 8.10 14.33 -8.56
CA SER A 159 9.36 15.03 -8.36
C SER A 159 9.14 16.34 -7.62
N VAL A 160 10.07 16.70 -6.74
CA VAL A 160 10.08 17.95 -5.96
C VAL A 160 11.49 18.53 -6.06
N ILE A 161 11.63 19.67 -6.74
CA ILE A 161 12.88 20.40 -6.98
C ILE A 161 12.65 21.85 -6.55
N GLY A 162 13.27 22.29 -5.45
CA GLY A 162 12.91 23.56 -4.81
C GLY A 162 11.42 23.60 -4.46
N ASP A 163 10.72 24.63 -4.97
CA ASP A 163 9.27 24.81 -4.81
C ASP A 163 8.45 24.19 -5.96
N GLU A 164 9.11 23.62 -6.98
CA GLU A 164 8.45 23.03 -8.13
C GLU A 164 8.12 21.55 -7.88
N THR A 165 6.91 21.15 -8.27
CA THR A 165 6.47 19.75 -8.22
C THR A 165 5.97 19.29 -9.59
N ALA A 166 6.38 18.11 -10.03
CA ALA A 166 5.89 17.53 -11.28
C ALA A 166 5.55 16.04 -11.14
N LEU A 167 4.53 15.60 -11.87
CA LEU A 167 4.18 14.18 -11.97
C LEU A 167 5.25 13.47 -12.79
N GLN A 168 5.96 12.52 -12.18
CA GLN A 168 6.98 11.71 -12.85
C GLN A 168 6.38 10.44 -13.47
N GLY A 169 5.41 9.84 -12.80
CA GLY A 169 4.79 8.61 -13.27
C GLY A 169 3.56 8.24 -12.46
N GLU A 170 2.65 7.53 -13.12
CA GLU A 170 1.45 6.99 -12.50
C GLU A 170 1.25 5.54 -12.96
N HIS A 171 0.97 4.66 -12.01
CA HIS A 171 0.65 3.27 -12.26
C HIS A 171 -0.73 2.96 -11.66
N ILE A 172 -1.69 2.64 -12.51
CA ILE A 172 -3.05 2.32 -12.10
C ILE A 172 -3.08 0.89 -11.55
N LEU A 173 -3.39 0.75 -10.26
CA LEU A 173 -3.52 -0.53 -9.58
C LEU A 173 -4.95 -1.09 -9.70
N PHE A 174 -5.95 -0.22 -9.83
CA PHE A 174 -7.34 -0.59 -9.91
C PHE A 174 -8.18 0.48 -10.61
N THR A 175 -9.14 0.05 -11.43
CA THR A 175 -10.24 0.87 -11.92
C THR A 175 -11.52 0.05 -11.91
N HIS A 176 -12.58 0.61 -11.33
CA HIS A 176 -13.90 0.04 -11.32
C HIS A 176 -14.43 -0.04 -12.76
N GLY A 177 -14.84 -1.23 -13.20
CA GLY A 177 -15.38 -1.48 -14.55
C GLY A 177 -14.37 -1.97 -15.59
N ASN A 178 -13.07 -1.93 -15.32
CA ASN A 178 -12.05 -2.60 -16.15
C ASN A 178 -11.38 -3.71 -15.32
N GLN A 179 -12.01 -4.88 -15.25
CA GLN A 179 -11.27 -6.09 -14.91
C GLN A 179 -10.38 -6.41 -16.12
N LEU A 180 -9.09 -6.03 -16.05
CA LEU A 180 -8.08 -6.64 -16.90
C LEU A 180 -7.99 -8.11 -16.47
N SER A 181 -8.61 -8.96 -17.30
CA SER A 181 -8.55 -10.43 -17.27
C SER A 181 -7.15 -10.94 -17.46
#